data_AF-A0AAW1R6W2-F1
#
_entry.id   AF-A0AAW1R6W2-F1
#
_cell.length_a   1.000
_cell.length_b   1.000
_cell.length_c   1.000
_cell.angle_alpha   90.00
_cell.angle_beta   90.00
_cell.angle_gamma   90.00
#
_symmetry.space_group_name_H-M   'P 1'
#
loop_
_entity.id
_entity.type
_entity.pdbx_description
1 polymer ?
#
loop_
_entity_poly.entity_id
_entity_poly.type
_entity_poly.pdbx_seq_one_letter_code
_entity_poly.pdbx_strand_id
1 'polypeptide(L)'
;MADFRVPLLYRQILRAAKQFPSIKRNQIVEDIRQEFQAHKNLTDSGAIRLQRQLAVDGLRQLEDYVGVTQKKSNDWDLSLRGNSMS
;
A
#
# COMPACT_ATOMS: atom_id res chain seq x y z
N MET A 1 -18.23 -7.88 5.09
CA MET A 1 -17.25 -7.12 4.31
C MET A 1 -16.93 -5.85 5.09
N ALA A 2 -15.66 -5.56 5.37
CA ALA A 2 -15.29 -4.37 6.12
C ALA A 2 -15.67 -3.11 5.31
N ASP A 3 -16.56 -2.29 5.85
CA ASP A 3 -17.00 -1.05 5.20
C ASP A 3 -15.94 0.04 5.42
N PHE A 4 -14.91 0.01 4.57
CA PHE A 4 -13.88 1.04 4.60
C PHE A 4 -14.45 2.35 4.06
N ARG A 5 -14.56 3.36 4.94
CA ARG A 5 -14.81 4.73 4.52
C ARG A 5 -13.67 5.17 3.58
N VAL A 6 -14.01 5.74 2.42
CA VAL A 6 -13.04 6.15 1.37
C VAL A 6 -11.83 6.92 1.93
N PRO A 7 -11.97 7.87 2.88
CA PRO A 7 -10.81 8.57 3.46
C PRO A 7 -9.86 7.68 4.27
N LEU A 8 -10.36 6.61 4.91
CA LEU A 8 -9.53 5.66 5.64
C LEU A 8 -8.76 4.78 4.65
N LEU A 9 -9.44 4.28 3.62
CA LEU A 9 -8.83 3.48 2.55
C LEU A 9 -7.70 4.26 1.86
N TYR A 10 -7.96 5.52 1.51
CA TYR A 10 -6.95 6.43 0.93
C TYR A 10 -5.71 6.55 1.83
N ARG A 11 -5.89 6.78 3.14
CA ARG A 11 -4.78 6.90 4.09
C ARG A 11 -3.99 5.60 4.21
N GLN A 12 -4.66 4.45 4.20
CA GLN A 12 -4.01 3.13 4.25
C GLN A 12 -3.16 2.90 3.00
N ILE A 13 -3.72 3.14 1.81
CA ILE A 13 -3.02 3.00 0.52
C ILE A 13 -1.79 3.92 0.49
N LEU A 14 -1.93 5.19 0.88
CA LEU A 14 -0.78 6.10 0.93
C LEU A 14 0.32 5.64 1.90
N ARG A 15 -0.05 5.01 3.03
CA ARG A 15 0.93 4.47 3.98
C ARG A 15 1.66 3.25 3.38
N ALA A 16 0.94 2.34 2.75
CA ALA A 16 1.51 1.15 2.10
C ALA A 16 2.42 1.56 0.92
N ALA A 17 1.95 2.46 0.04
CA ALA A 17 2.72 2.97 -1.08
C ALA A 17 4.02 3.65 -0.63
N LYS A 18 4.02 4.40 0.47
CA LYS A 18 5.25 5.01 1.03
C LYS A 18 6.28 4.01 1.55
N GLN A 19 5.86 2.78 1.86
CA GLN A 19 6.77 1.70 2.31
C GLN A 19 7.20 0.80 1.15
N PHE A 20 6.65 1.03 -0.06
CA PHE A 20 6.92 0.20 -1.22
C PHE A 20 8.38 0.34 -1.68
N PRO A 21 9.14 -0.77 -1.79
CA PRO A 21 10.56 -0.76 -2.12
C PRO A 21 10.79 -0.57 -3.63
N SER A 22 10.45 0.62 -4.16
CA SER A 22 10.59 0.95 -5.59
C SER A 22 11.21 2.32 -5.79
N ILE A 23 12.06 2.45 -6.81
CA ILE A 23 12.58 3.76 -7.27
C ILE A 23 11.45 4.68 -7.75
N LYS A 24 10.32 4.11 -8.21
CA LYS A 24 9.14 4.85 -8.66
C LYS A 24 8.16 5.18 -7.53
N ARG A 25 8.51 4.89 -6.26
CA ARG A 25 7.63 5.08 -5.10
C ARG A 25 6.96 6.46 -5.06
N ASN A 26 7.72 7.52 -5.30
CA ASN A 26 7.18 8.88 -5.25
C ASN A 26 6.14 9.11 -6.36
N GLN A 27 6.39 8.57 -7.55
CA GLN A 27 5.44 8.62 -8.66
C GLN A 27 4.17 7.83 -8.33
N ILE A 28 4.31 6.60 -7.81
CA ILE A 28 3.18 5.76 -7.38
C ILE A 28 2.30 6.50 -6.36
N VAL A 29 2.93 7.13 -5.36
CA VAL A 29 2.20 7.92 -4.36
C VAL A 29 1.43 9.05 -5.00
N GLU A 30 2.00 9.74 -5.99
CA GLU A 30 1.34 10.86 -6.64
C GLU A 30 0.21 10.41 -7.58
N ASP A 31 0.41 9.32 -8.32
CA ASP A 31 -0.61 8.71 -9.16
C ASP A 31 -1.85 8.33 -8.32
N ILE A 32 -1.64 7.73 -7.15
CA ILE A 32 -2.72 7.42 -6.19
C ILE A 32 -3.47 8.70 -5.76
N ARG A 33 -2.77 9.81 -5.49
CA ARG A 33 -3.43 11.07 -5.12
C ARG A 33 -4.27 11.60 -6.26
N GLN A 34 -3.72 11.60 -7.46
CA GLN A 34 -4.40 12.09 -8.66
C GLN A 34 -5.65 11.26 -8.96
N GLU A 35 -5.57 9.94 -8.83
CA GLU A 35 -6.70 9.03 -9.07
C GLU A 35 -7.84 9.26 -8.06
N PHE A 36 -7.53 9.40 -6.77
CA PHE A 36 -8.54 9.73 -5.75
C PHE A 36 -9.14 11.13 -5.96
N GLN A 37 -8.32 12.09 -6.39
CA GLN A 37 -8.77 13.45 -6.66
C GLN A 37 -9.69 13.50 -7.90
N ALA A 38 -9.35 12.77 -8.97
CA ALA A 38 -10.13 12.69 -10.20
C ALA A 38 -11.53 12.11 -9.95
N HIS A 39 -11.65 11.16 -9.02
CA HIS A 39 -12.92 10.52 -8.67
C HIS A 39 -13.64 11.17 -7.47
N LYS A 40 -13.15 12.30 -6.93
CA LYS A 40 -13.71 12.95 -5.74
C LYS A 40 -15.20 13.29 -5.87
N ASN A 41 -15.64 13.65 -7.07
CA ASN A 41 -17.02 14.07 -7.36
C ASN A 41 -17.87 12.94 -7.98
N LEU A 42 -17.38 11.70 -7.93
CA LEU A 42 -18.14 10.55 -8.43
C LEU A 42 -19.39 10.34 -7.55
N THR A 43 -20.56 10.39 -8.16
CA THR A 43 -21.85 10.24 -7.48
C THR A 43 -22.56 8.93 -7.83
N ASP A 44 -22.19 8.30 -8.94
CA ASP A 44 -22.76 7.02 -9.33
C ASP A 44 -22.34 5.90 -8.35
N SER A 45 -23.32 5.25 -7.76
CA SER A 45 -23.09 4.22 -6.75
C SER A 45 -22.40 2.97 -7.31
N GLY A 46 -22.61 2.64 -8.59
CA GLY A 46 -21.96 1.51 -9.25
C GLY A 46 -20.47 1.77 -9.44
N ALA A 47 -20.14 2.93 -9.99
CA ALA A 47 -18.78 3.37 -10.19
C ALA A 47 -18.02 3.54 -8.86
N ILE A 48 -18.66 4.08 -7.81
CA ILE A 48 -18.05 4.15 -6.47
C ILE A 48 -17.71 2.76 -5.93
N ARG A 49 -18.61 1.77 -6.10
CA ARG A 49 -18.35 0.39 -5.67
C ARG A 49 -17.19 -0.22 -6.44
N LEU A 50 -17.14 -0.03 -7.75
CA LEU A 50 -16.05 -0.51 -8.60
C LEU A 50 -14.71 0.10 -8.19
N GLN A 51 -14.62 1.43 -8.08
CA GLN A 51 -13.40 2.13 -7.69
C GLN A 51 -12.92 1.73 -6.29
N ARG A 52 -13.85 1.52 -5.36
CA ARG A 52 -13.53 1.02 -4.03
C ARG A 52 -12.95 -0.39 -4.09
N GLN A 53 -13.51 -1.27 -4.90
CA GLN A 53 -13.00 -2.64 -5.05
C GLN A 53 -11.57 -2.63 -5.60
N LEU A 54 -11.32 -1.86 -6.68
CA LEU A 54 -9.98 -1.69 -7.25
C LEU A 54 -8.98 -1.16 -6.22
N ALA A 55 -9.38 -0.16 -5.43
CA ALA A 55 -8.52 0.42 -4.39
C ALA A 55 -8.21 -0.59 -3.26
N VAL A 56 -9.17 -1.43 -2.87
CA VAL A 56 -8.95 -2.50 -1.88
C VAL A 56 -7.99 -3.56 -2.42
N ASP A 57 -8.14 -3.96 -3.68
CA ASP A 57 -7.26 -4.95 -4.30
C ASP A 57 -5.84 -4.40 -4.48
N GLY A 58 -5.71 -3.12 -4.87
CA GLY A 58 -4.42 -2.43 -4.92
C GLY A 58 -3.75 -2.29 -3.55
N LEU A 59 -4.52 -2.01 -2.48
CA LEU A 59 -3.99 -2.01 -1.11
C LEU A 59 -3.40 -3.36 -0.73
N ARG A 60 -4.13 -4.46 -0.99
CA ARG A 60 -3.65 -5.81 -0.70
C ARG A 60 -2.33 -6.11 -1.41
N GLN A 61 -2.22 -5.76 -2.69
CA GLN A 61 -0.98 -5.94 -3.44
C GLN A 61 0.18 -5.17 -2.79
N LEU A 62 -0.02 -3.90 -2.45
CA LEU A 62 1.01 -3.10 -1.77
C LEU A 62 1.41 -3.71 -0.42
N GLU A 63 0.44 -4.17 0.37
CA GLU A 63 0.67 -4.79 1.68
C GLU A 63 1.39 -6.13 1.56
N ASP A 64 1.09 -6.96 0.56
CA ASP A 64 1.76 -8.23 0.31
C ASP A 64 3.27 -8.01 0.09
N TYR A 65 3.66 -6.99 -0.67
CA TYR A 65 5.07 -6.65 -0.87
C TYR A 65 5.76 -6.14 0.41
N VAL A 66 5.04 -5.39 1.25
CA VAL A 66 5.58 -4.92 2.54
C VAL A 66 5.72 -6.09 3.52
N GLY A 67 4.73 -6.99 3.59
CA GLY A 67 4.78 -8.18 4.44
C GLY A 67 5.89 -9.15 4.04
N VAL A 68 6.15 -9.29 2.74
CA VAL A 68 7.29 -10.10 2.24
C VAL A 68 8.63 -9.45 2.58
N THR A 69 8.76 -8.14 2.45
CA THR A 69 10.02 -7.45 2.82
C THR A 69 10.28 -7.43 4.31
N GLN A 70 9.26 -7.26 5.16
CA GLN A 70 9.40 -7.35 6.61
C GLN A 70 9.82 -8.77 7.07
N LYS A 71 9.22 -9.82 6.48
CA LYS A 71 9.65 -11.20 6.75
C LYS A 71 11.10 -11.44 6.33
N LYS A 72 11.53 -10.92 5.17
CA LYS A 72 12.94 -11.00 4.73
C LYS A 72 13.88 -10.20 5.64
N SER A 73 13.50 -9.01 6.11
CA SER A 73 14.37 -8.16 6.92
C SER A 73 14.71 -8.78 8.29
N ASN A 74 13.79 -9.55 8.90
CA ASN A 74 14.06 -10.26 10.15
C ASN A 74 15.05 -11.43 9.98
N ASP A 75 15.19 -11.98 8.78
CA ASP A 75 16.11 -13.09 8.49
C ASP A 75 17.58 -12.62 8.37
N TRP A 76 17.78 -11.35 7.99
CA TRP A 76 19.12 -10.72 7.92
C TRP A 76 19.60 -10.13 9.26
N ASP A 77 18.69 -9.72 10.15
CA ASP A 77 19.09 -9.16 11.47
C ASP A 77 19.64 -10.23 12.43
N LEU A 78 19.18 -11.48 12.30
CA LEU A 78 19.69 -12.61 13.09
C LEU A 78 21.03 -13.16 12.58
N SER A 79 21.30 -13.05 11.27
CA SER A 79 22.55 -13.53 10.66
C SER A 79 23.72 -12.54 10.78
N LEU A 80 23.47 -11.27 11.09
CA LEU A 80 24.52 -10.26 11.33
C LEU A 80 24.97 -10.15 12.80
N ARG A 81 24.25 -10.75 13.75
CA ARG A 81 24.67 -10.83 15.16
C ARG A 81 25.44 -12.11 15.52
N GLY A 82 25.59 -13.04 14.58
CA GLY A 82 26.16 -14.37 14.80
C GLY A 82 27.62 -14.58 14.40
N ASN A 83 28.39 -13.54 14.03
CA ASN A 83 29.81 -13.69 13.72
C ASN A 83 30.67 -12.64 14.44
N SER A 84 30.65 -12.72 15.77
CA SER A 84 31.72 -12.16 16.62
C SER A 84 32.73 -13.27 16.87
N MET A 85 33.95 -13.03 16.42
CA MET A 85 35.11 -13.93 16.51
C MET A 85 35.26 -14.64 17.86
N SER A 86 35.56 -15.93 17.81
CA SER A 86 36.61 -16.61 18.60
C SER A 86 37.00 -17.90 17.90
#